data_AF-A0A529YAI3-F1
#
_entry.id   AF-A0A529YAI3-F1
#
_cell.length_a   1.000
_cell.length_b   1.000
_cell.length_c   1.000
_cell.angle_alpha   90.00
_cell.angle_beta   90.00
_cell.angle_gamma   90.00
#
_symmetry.space_group_name_H-M   'P 1'
#
loop_
_entity.id
_entity.type
_entity.pdbx_description
1 polymer ?
#
loop_
_entity_poly.entity_id
_entity_poly.type
_entity_poly.pdbx_seq_one_letter_code
_entity_poly.pdbx_strand_id
1 'polypeptide(L)'
;MTNATVSIDKPSFSPLKLHSRSLAWQIGAVIIGSLFLALSSYIEVPMVPVPVTMQTFAVTLVGVIAFAVIALLVPRDEPAAADEEESSEGTLAVLGRRAVLLGLLTTVLSWVGVFAAFTYLAPILTRVTGFSEGAVSPILLVFGGGLVAGNLLGGRLADRHLVPTVVGTLVALSAVLFVMTAAIHQPITAIIAVGLLG
;
A
#
# COMPACT_ATOMS: atom_id res chain seq x y z
N MET A 1 31.63 32.55 -20.11
CA MET A 1 31.05 31.93 -21.32
C MET A 1 30.14 30.80 -20.88
N THR A 2 28.95 30.81 -21.46
CA THR A 2 27.66 30.19 -21.12
C THR A 2 27.57 28.66 -21.25
N ASN A 3 26.80 28.05 -20.31
CA ASN A 3 25.95 26.84 -20.32
C ASN A 3 26.36 25.52 -21.02
N ALA A 4 26.08 24.41 -20.32
CA ALA A 4 25.10 23.42 -20.79
C ALA A 4 24.58 22.57 -19.60
N THR A 5 23.43 22.94 -19.06
CA THR A 5 22.58 22.07 -18.24
C THR A 5 22.03 20.97 -19.14
N VAL A 6 22.44 19.72 -18.91
CA VAL A 6 21.85 18.55 -19.58
C VAL A 6 20.43 18.38 -19.06
N SER A 7 19.46 18.92 -19.80
CA SER A 7 18.05 18.60 -19.65
C SER A 7 17.84 17.18 -20.14
N ILE A 8 17.76 16.20 -19.24
CA ILE A 8 17.24 14.87 -19.55
C ILE A 8 15.72 15.00 -19.70
N ASP A 9 15.27 15.54 -20.83
CA ASP A 9 13.87 15.53 -21.22
C ASP A 9 13.65 14.31 -22.14
N LYS A 10 13.62 13.12 -21.54
CA LYS A 10 13.10 11.93 -22.24
C LYS A 10 11.58 12.09 -22.28
N PRO A 11 10.93 12.05 -23.46
CA PRO A 11 9.48 12.12 -23.53
C PRO A 11 8.88 10.91 -22.81
N SER A 12 8.35 11.13 -21.62
CA SER A 12 7.58 10.13 -20.86
C SER A 12 6.32 9.79 -21.64
N PHE A 13 6.24 8.58 -22.18
CA PHE A 13 5.02 8.08 -22.82
C PHE A 13 3.89 7.97 -21.78
N SER A 14 2.96 8.92 -21.80
CA SER A 14 1.77 8.94 -20.93
C SER A 14 0.51 8.99 -21.81
N PRO A 15 -0.01 7.83 -22.27
CA PRO A 15 -1.04 7.77 -23.31
C PRO A 15 -2.35 8.44 -22.88
N LEU A 16 -2.64 8.46 -21.58
CA LEU A 16 -3.84 9.07 -21.00
C LEU A 16 -3.63 10.47 -20.40
N LYS A 17 -2.40 11.01 -20.47
CA LYS A 17 -1.97 12.30 -19.88
C LYS A 17 -2.62 12.61 -18.52
N LEU A 18 -2.65 11.63 -17.62
CA LEU A 18 -3.35 11.76 -16.33
C LEU A 18 -2.74 12.86 -15.47
N HIS A 19 -1.43 13.04 -15.54
CA HIS A 19 -0.69 14.09 -14.82
C HIS A 19 -1.09 15.51 -15.25
N SER A 20 -1.58 15.71 -16.48
CA SER A 20 -2.04 17.03 -16.94
C SER A 20 -3.53 17.28 -16.69
N ARG A 21 -4.25 16.33 -16.09
CA ARG A 21 -5.66 16.49 -15.70
C ARG A 21 -5.75 17.20 -14.36
N SER A 22 -6.82 17.96 -14.15
CA SER A 22 -7.03 18.68 -12.89
C SER A 22 -7.08 17.69 -11.72
N LEU A 23 -6.54 18.10 -10.57
CA LEU A 23 -6.51 17.31 -9.34
C LEU A 23 -7.93 16.85 -8.93
N ALA A 24 -8.93 17.71 -9.17
CA ALA A 24 -10.35 17.38 -8.99
C ALA A 24 -10.84 16.22 -9.87
N TRP A 25 -10.36 16.10 -11.11
CA TRP A 25 -10.73 14.99 -12.00
C TRP A 25 -10.11 13.67 -11.51
N GLN A 26 -8.85 13.69 -11.07
CA GLN A 26 -8.19 12.50 -10.52
C GLN A 26 -8.88 12.03 -9.25
N ILE A 27 -9.17 12.95 -8.32
CA ILE A 27 -9.94 12.64 -7.10
C ILE A 27 -11.32 12.11 -7.47
N GLY A 28 -12.02 12.75 -8.41
CA GLY A 28 -13.34 12.32 -8.87
C GLY A 28 -13.32 10.89 -9.42
N ALA A 29 -12.34 10.56 -10.27
CA ALA A 29 -12.19 9.22 -10.82
C ALA A 29 -11.92 8.16 -9.73
N VAL A 30 -11.07 8.47 -8.74
CA VAL A 30 -10.79 7.57 -7.61
C VAL A 30 -12.02 7.36 -6.74
N ILE A 31 -12.76 8.43 -6.43
CA ILE A 31 -14.00 8.35 -5.64
C ILE A 31 -15.04 7.51 -6.39
N ILE A 32 -15.24 7.76 -7.69
CA ILE A 32 -16.20 7.01 -8.51
C ILE A 32 -15.82 5.52 -8.56
N GLY A 33 -14.55 5.20 -8.79
CA GLY A 33 -14.06 3.81 -8.81
C GLY A 33 -14.25 3.11 -7.46
N SER A 34 -13.91 3.80 -6.37
CA SER A 34 -14.09 3.28 -5.01
C SER A 34 -15.57 3.07 -4.67
N LEU A 35 -16.43 4.01 -5.07
CA LEU A 35 -17.87 3.92 -4.89
C LEU A 35 -18.48 2.77 -5.70
N PHE A 36 -18.05 2.59 -6.95
CA PHE A 36 -18.48 1.46 -7.78
C PHE A 36 -18.14 0.11 -7.13
N LEU A 37 -16.91 -0.04 -6.63
CA LEU A 37 -16.50 -1.26 -5.91
C LEU A 37 -17.32 -1.46 -4.63
N ALA A 38 -17.57 -0.40 -3.87
CA ALA A 38 -18.39 -0.46 -2.66
C ALA A 38 -19.85 -0.86 -2.95
N LEU A 39 -20.48 -0.29 -4.00
CA LEU A 39 -21.82 -0.70 -4.42
C LEU A 39 -21.85 -2.16 -4.90
N SER A 40 -20.79 -2.61 -5.58
CA SER A 40 -20.67 -4.00 -6.02
C SER A 40 -20.62 -5.00 -4.85
N SER A 41 -20.18 -4.57 -3.67
CA SER A 41 -20.19 -5.40 -2.46
C SER A 41 -21.60 -5.77 -1.98
N TYR A 42 -22.64 -5.00 -2.32
CA TYR A 42 -24.01 -5.24 -1.84
C TYR A 42 -24.74 -6.36 -2.57
N ILE A 43 -24.24 -6.79 -3.72
CA ILE A 43 -24.86 -7.84 -4.52
C ILE A 43 -24.11 -9.14 -4.23
N GLU A 44 -24.72 -10.02 -3.43
CA GLU A 44 -24.19 -11.34 -3.13
C GLU A 44 -24.61 -12.35 -4.19
N VAL A 45 -23.65 -13.09 -4.74
CA VAL A 45 -23.92 -14.24 -5.61
C VAL A 45 -23.93 -15.48 -4.73
N PRO A 46 -25.09 -16.13 -4.54
CA PRO A 46 -25.19 -17.34 -3.73
C PRO A 46 -24.51 -18.50 -4.48
N MET A 47 -23.28 -18.82 -4.10
CA MET A 47 -22.56 -20.01 -4.55
C MET A 47 -22.32 -20.94 -3.35
N VAL A 48 -22.54 -22.24 -3.52
CA VAL A 48 -22.24 -23.26 -2.51
C VAL A 48 -20.78 -23.68 -2.71
N PRO A 49 -19.88 -23.65 -1.70
CA PRO A 49 -20.12 -23.58 -0.25
C PRO A 49 -19.98 -22.20 0.42
N VAL A 50 -19.47 -21.16 -0.27
CA VAL A 50 -19.26 -19.80 0.30
C VAL A 50 -19.83 -18.75 -0.67
N PRO A 51 -20.77 -17.90 -0.22
CA PRO A 51 -21.30 -16.82 -1.04
C PRO A 51 -20.20 -15.81 -1.38
N VAL A 52 -20.16 -15.38 -2.64
CA VAL A 52 -19.16 -14.44 -3.16
C VAL A 52 -19.87 -13.16 -3.57
N THR A 53 -19.36 -11.99 -3.16
CA THR A 53 -19.91 -10.69 -3.57
C THR A 53 -19.52 -10.36 -5.01
N MET A 54 -20.38 -9.62 -5.72
CA MET A 54 -20.08 -9.10 -7.07
C MET A 54 -18.82 -8.24 -7.09
N GLN A 55 -18.39 -7.69 -5.95
CA GLN A 55 -17.12 -6.97 -5.82
C GLN A 55 -15.93 -7.79 -6.33
N THR A 56 -15.89 -9.10 -6.07
CA THR A 56 -14.77 -9.94 -6.54
C THR A 56 -14.73 -10.04 -8.07
N PHE A 57 -15.89 -10.18 -8.70
CA PHE A 57 -16.04 -10.16 -10.16
C PHE A 57 -15.75 -8.77 -10.74
N ALA A 58 -16.18 -7.69 -10.06
CA ALA A 58 -15.90 -6.32 -10.46
C ALA A 58 -14.40 -6.01 -10.41
N VAL A 59 -13.69 -6.41 -9.34
CA VAL A 59 -12.24 -6.27 -9.24
C VAL A 59 -11.54 -7.08 -10.35
N THR A 60 -12.00 -8.31 -10.59
CA THR A 60 -11.45 -9.15 -11.67
C THR A 60 -11.64 -8.50 -13.04
N LEU A 61 -12.83 -7.98 -13.32
CA LEU A 61 -13.15 -7.28 -14.57
C LEU A 61 -12.29 -6.04 -14.75
N VAL A 62 -12.14 -5.22 -13.71
CA VAL A 62 -11.25 -4.05 -13.72
C VAL A 62 -9.81 -4.48 -13.99
N GLY A 63 -9.34 -5.57 -13.39
CA GLY A 63 -8.02 -6.14 -13.65
C GLY A 63 -7.83 -6.56 -15.11
N VAL A 64 -8.82 -7.24 -15.70
CA VAL A 64 -8.80 -7.64 -17.11
C VAL A 64 -8.80 -6.43 -18.05
N ILE A 65 -9.62 -5.41 -17.76
CA ILE A 65 -9.66 -4.17 -18.54
C ILE A 65 -8.32 -3.44 -18.43
N ALA A 66 -7.74 -3.33 -17.23
CA ALA A 66 -6.44 -2.71 -17.02
C ALA A 66 -5.34 -3.46 -17.80
N PHE A 67 -5.35 -4.80 -17.75
CA PHE A 67 -4.44 -5.63 -18.53
C PHE A 67 -4.60 -5.40 -20.04
N ALA A 68 -5.83 -5.36 -20.56
CA ALA A 68 -6.10 -5.09 -21.97
C ALA A 68 -5.63 -3.68 -22.38
N VAL A 69 -5.89 -2.67 -21.55
CA VAL A 69 -5.43 -1.29 -21.77
C VAL A 69 -3.91 -1.23 -21.82
N ILE A 70 -3.21 -1.88 -20.88
CA ILE A 70 -1.74 -1.94 -20.89
C ILE A 70 -1.25 -2.67 -22.15
N ALA A 71 -1.82 -3.84 -22.46
CA ALA A 71 -1.41 -4.65 -23.61
C ALA A 71 -1.65 -3.96 -24.97
N LEU A 72 -2.66 -3.08 -25.06
CA LEU A 72 -3.03 -2.39 -26.30
C LEU A 72 -2.42 -0.98 -26.42
N LEU A 73 -2.33 -0.22 -25.33
CA LEU A 73 -1.89 1.19 -25.35
C LEU A 73 -0.42 1.38 -25.00
N VAL A 74 0.24 0.42 -24.35
CA VAL A 74 1.70 0.50 -24.16
C VAL A 74 2.34 0.04 -25.46
N PRO A 75 3.06 0.91 -26.19
CA PRO A 75 3.84 0.52 -27.34
C PRO A 75 4.77 -0.59 -26.89
N ARG A 76 4.83 -1.66 -27.68
CA ARG A 76 5.94 -2.60 -27.58
C ARG A 76 7.14 -1.82 -28.07
N ASP A 77 7.80 -1.08 -27.18
CA ASP A 77 9.02 -0.39 -27.55
C ASP A 77 9.96 -1.48 -28.07
N GLU A 78 10.25 -1.42 -29.38
CA GLU A 78 11.43 -2.09 -29.92
C GLU A 78 12.61 -1.55 -29.11
N PRO A 79 13.56 -2.42 -28.70
CA PRO A 79 14.62 -2.04 -27.80
C PRO A 79 15.29 -0.79 -28.37
N ALA A 80 15.26 0.30 -27.59
CA ALA A 80 16.12 1.43 -27.87
C ALA A 80 17.53 0.85 -27.99
N ALA A 81 18.14 1.01 -29.16
CA ALA A 81 19.51 0.57 -29.43
C ALA A 81 20.43 1.12 -28.35
N ALA A 82 20.66 0.29 -27.34
CA ALA A 82 21.58 0.47 -26.24
C ALA A 82 21.97 -0.95 -25.85
N ASP A 83 22.94 -1.44 -26.60
CA ASP A 83 23.77 -2.60 -26.35
C ASP A 83 23.04 -3.96 -26.31
N GLU A 84 23.45 -4.79 -27.27
CA GLU A 84 23.15 -6.21 -27.42
C GLU A 84 23.24 -6.92 -26.05
N GLU A 85 22.15 -7.56 -25.58
CA GLU A 85 22.07 -8.70 -24.62
C GLU A 85 20.89 -8.71 -23.60
N GLU A 86 19.92 -7.78 -23.62
CA GLU A 86 18.71 -7.95 -22.78
C GLU A 86 17.65 -8.85 -23.43
N SER A 87 17.96 -10.15 -23.41
CA SER A 87 17.03 -11.25 -23.67
C SER A 87 15.76 -11.15 -22.83
N SER A 88 14.62 -11.67 -23.33
CA SER A 88 13.36 -11.78 -22.56
C SER A 88 13.47 -12.62 -21.27
N GLU A 89 14.61 -13.29 -21.03
CA GLU A 89 14.96 -13.92 -19.75
C GLU A 89 15.39 -12.90 -18.68
N GLY A 90 15.87 -11.71 -19.11
CA GLY A 90 16.30 -10.61 -18.26
C GLY A 90 15.18 -9.99 -17.42
N THR A 91 13.94 -9.95 -17.93
CA THR A 91 12.81 -9.32 -17.20
C THR A 91 12.45 -10.07 -15.93
N LEU A 92 12.47 -11.41 -15.94
CA LEU A 92 12.25 -12.22 -14.73
C LEU A 92 13.52 -12.33 -13.88
N ALA A 93 14.71 -12.31 -14.48
CA ALA A 93 15.97 -12.27 -13.74
C ALA A 93 16.11 -11.03 -12.84
N VAL A 94 15.44 -9.91 -13.18
CA VAL A 94 15.37 -8.71 -12.34
C VAL A 94 14.75 -9.00 -10.96
N LEU A 95 13.77 -9.92 -10.86
CA LEU A 95 13.18 -10.34 -9.57
C LEU A 95 14.21 -11.01 -8.66
N GLY A 96 15.22 -11.67 -9.24
CA GLY A 96 16.32 -12.32 -8.51
C GLY A 96 17.38 -11.34 -8.00
N ARG A 97 17.34 -10.07 -8.39
CA ARG A 97 18.32 -9.07 -7.91
C ARG A 97 18.14 -8.84 -6.42
N ARG A 98 19.25 -8.91 -5.67
CA ARG A 98 19.25 -8.75 -4.20
C ARG A 98 18.52 -7.49 -3.73
N ALA A 99 18.67 -6.37 -4.43
CA ALA A 99 17.99 -5.12 -4.08
C ALA A 99 16.45 -5.25 -4.17
N VAL A 100 15.93 -5.95 -5.18
CA VAL A 100 14.49 -6.21 -5.36
C VAL A 100 14.00 -7.17 -4.30
N LEU A 101 14.71 -8.27 -4.06
CA LEU A 101 14.38 -9.24 -3.02
C LEU A 101 14.35 -8.59 -1.63
N LEU A 102 15.31 -7.71 -1.32
CA LEU A 102 15.32 -6.97 -0.07
C LEU A 102 14.14 -5.99 0.02
N GLY A 103 13.81 -5.29 -1.06
CA GLY A 103 12.62 -4.44 -1.13
C GLY A 103 11.35 -5.23 -0.83
N LEU A 104 11.13 -6.33 -1.56
CA LEU A 104 10.00 -7.24 -1.35
C LEU A 104 9.95 -7.79 0.08
N LEU A 105 11.09 -8.22 0.62
CA LEU A 105 11.18 -8.72 1.99
C LEU A 105 10.78 -7.65 3.00
N THR A 106 11.27 -6.42 2.85
CA THR A 106 10.89 -5.31 3.74
C THR A 106 9.40 -4.99 3.66
N THR A 107 8.81 -5.05 2.46
CA THR A 107 7.36 -4.88 2.27
C THR A 107 6.58 -5.98 2.98
N VAL A 108 6.93 -7.25 2.75
CA VAL A 108 6.26 -8.39 3.39
C VAL A 108 6.38 -8.31 4.90
N LEU A 109 7.58 -8.05 5.43
CA LEU A 109 7.81 -8.01 6.87
C LEU A 109 7.07 -6.86 7.55
N SER A 110 7.01 -5.69 6.89
CA SER A 110 6.22 -4.54 7.38
C SER A 110 4.73 -4.89 7.42
N TRP A 111 4.19 -5.45 6.34
CA TRP A 111 2.78 -5.84 6.27
C TRP A 111 2.43 -6.92 7.27
N VAL A 112 3.23 -7.99 7.37
CA VAL A 112 2.99 -9.10 8.31
C VAL A 112 2.96 -8.60 9.75
N GLY A 113 3.89 -7.72 10.14
CA GLY A 113 3.93 -7.18 11.51
C GLY A 113 2.67 -6.38 11.87
N VAL A 114 2.25 -5.46 11.00
CA VAL A 114 1.03 -4.66 11.22
C VAL A 114 -0.23 -5.51 11.16
N PHE A 115 -0.34 -6.40 10.16
CA PHE A 115 -1.53 -7.24 9.99
C PHE A 115 -1.70 -8.21 11.16
N ALA A 116 -0.62 -8.82 11.67
CA ALA A 116 -0.69 -9.71 12.81
C ALA A 116 -1.25 -9.00 14.04
N ALA A 117 -0.77 -7.80 14.36
CA ALA A 117 -1.31 -7.01 15.46
C ALA A 117 -2.76 -6.58 15.21
N PHE A 118 -3.06 -6.10 14.00
CA PHE A 118 -4.39 -5.61 13.63
C PHE A 118 -5.47 -6.70 13.70
N THR A 119 -5.18 -7.90 13.20
CA THR A 119 -6.12 -9.04 13.23
C THR A 119 -6.54 -9.43 14.65
N TYR A 120 -5.63 -9.30 15.63
CA TYR A 120 -5.91 -9.62 17.03
C TYR A 120 -6.19 -8.39 17.91
N LEU A 121 -6.30 -7.20 17.33
CA LEU A 121 -6.41 -5.96 18.10
C LEU A 121 -7.71 -5.92 18.91
N ALA A 122 -8.86 -6.20 18.29
CA ALA A 122 -10.15 -6.27 18.99
C ALA A 122 -10.20 -7.32 20.11
N PRO A 123 -9.77 -8.60 19.90
CA PRO A 123 -9.74 -9.56 20.98
C PRO A 123 -8.72 -9.22 22.07
N ILE A 124 -7.59 -8.59 21.76
CA ILE A 124 -6.63 -8.12 22.79
C ILE A 124 -7.27 -7.02 23.65
N LEU A 125 -7.91 -6.03 23.03
CA LEU A 125 -8.56 -4.93 23.75
C LEU A 125 -9.66 -5.44 24.69
N THR A 126 -10.50 -6.36 24.22
CA THR A 126 -11.67 -6.85 24.98
C THR A 126 -11.31 -7.93 25.99
N ARG A 127 -10.51 -8.93 25.62
CA ARG A 127 -10.24 -10.12 26.45
C ARG A 127 -9.03 -9.99 27.36
N VAL A 128 -8.02 -9.20 26.97
CA VAL A 128 -6.78 -9.04 27.75
C VAL A 128 -6.78 -7.72 28.50
N THR A 129 -7.09 -6.63 27.80
CA THR A 129 -7.05 -5.27 28.38
C THR A 129 -8.31 -4.95 29.21
N GLY A 130 -9.42 -5.65 28.93
CA GLY A 130 -10.69 -5.49 29.64
C GLY A 130 -11.57 -4.33 29.16
N PHE A 131 -11.34 -3.81 27.95
CA PHE A 131 -12.22 -2.81 27.36
C PHE A 131 -13.60 -3.39 27.01
N SER A 132 -14.64 -2.57 27.09
CA SER A 132 -15.96 -2.91 26.56
C SER A 132 -15.95 -2.92 25.04
N GLU A 133 -16.87 -3.68 24.42
CA GLU A 133 -16.97 -3.75 22.95
C GLU A 133 -17.19 -2.36 22.31
N GLY A 134 -17.96 -1.49 22.97
CA GLY A 134 -18.20 -0.11 22.52
C GLY A 134 -16.95 0.78 22.49
N ALA A 135 -15.92 0.45 23.27
CA ALA A 135 -14.65 1.19 23.28
C ALA A 135 -13.72 0.79 22.12
N VAL A 136 -13.95 -0.34 21.44
CA VAL A 136 -13.09 -0.80 20.34
C VAL A 136 -13.14 0.17 19.16
N SER A 137 -14.33 0.64 18.78
CA SER A 137 -14.52 1.56 17.65
C SER A 137 -13.75 2.90 17.82
N PRO A 138 -13.87 3.65 18.94
CA PRO A 138 -13.07 4.85 19.14
C PRO A 138 -11.56 4.57 19.30
N ILE A 139 -11.14 3.40 19.80
CA ILE A 139 -9.72 3.03 19.84
C ILE A 139 -9.19 2.76 18.42
N LEU A 140 -9.97 2.14 17.54
CA LEU A 140 -9.65 1.98 16.13
C LEU A 140 -9.60 3.33 15.40
N LEU A 141 -10.36 4.33 15.85
CA LEU A 141 -10.23 5.70 15.34
C LEU A 141 -8.86 6.29 15.71
N VAL A 142 -8.34 6.03 16.92
CA VAL A 142 -6.98 6.44 17.33
C VAL A 142 -5.93 5.74 16.46
N PHE A 143 -6.09 4.44 16.19
CA PHE A 143 -5.25 3.72 15.22
C PHE A 143 -5.27 4.38 13.84
N GLY A 144 -6.46 4.71 13.33
CA GLY A 144 -6.60 5.43 12.05
C GLY A 144 -5.91 6.80 12.05
N GLY A 145 -5.98 7.53 13.18
CA GLY A 145 -5.25 8.78 13.37
C GLY A 145 -3.73 8.59 13.34
N GLY A 146 -3.23 7.54 13.99
CA GLY A 146 -1.85 7.09 13.90
C GLY A 146 -1.44 6.88 12.44
N LEU A 147 -2.23 6.11 11.69
CA LEU A 147 -1.98 5.77 10.29
C LEU A 147 -1.89 6.98 9.37
N VAL A 148 -2.72 8.00 9.60
CA VAL A 148 -2.63 9.27 8.85
C VAL A 148 -1.35 10.01 9.19
N ALA A 149 -1.01 10.14 10.48
CA ALA A 149 0.19 10.83 10.93
C ALA A 149 1.48 10.11 10.47
N GLY A 150 1.52 8.78 10.64
CA GLY A 150 2.59 7.89 10.24
C GLY A 150 2.85 7.93 8.75
N ASN A 151 1.82 7.92 7.91
CA ASN A 151 1.98 8.06 6.46
C ASN A 151 2.54 9.43 6.05
N LEU A 152 2.08 10.52 6.69
CA LEU A 152 2.58 11.87 6.39
C LEU A 152 4.05 12.04 6.81
N LEU A 153 4.42 11.54 7.99
CA LEU A 153 5.80 11.53 8.49
C LEU A 153 6.68 10.62 7.65
N GLY A 154 6.22 9.40 7.36
CA GLY A 154 6.92 8.40 6.58
C GLY A 154 7.18 8.87 5.15
N GLY A 155 6.19 9.49 4.50
CA GLY A 155 6.36 10.09 3.18
C GLY A 155 7.43 11.18 3.17
N ARG A 156 7.36 12.12 4.12
CA ARG A 156 8.37 13.19 4.25
C ARG A 156 9.78 12.67 4.53
N LEU A 157 9.91 11.64 5.36
CA LEU A 157 11.19 11.01 5.67
C LEU A 157 11.74 10.24 4.46
N ALA A 158 10.88 9.53 3.75
CA ALA A 158 11.23 8.75 2.56
C ALA A 158 11.70 9.65 1.42
N ASP A 159 11.08 10.82 1.23
CA ASP A 159 11.50 11.83 0.25
C ASP A 159 12.93 12.32 0.51
N ARG A 160 13.36 12.35 1.79
CA ARG A 160 14.70 12.82 2.16
C ARG A 160 15.73 11.70 2.08
N HIS A 161 15.44 10.54 2.68
CA HIS A 161 16.34 9.40 2.70
C HIS A 161 15.54 8.08 2.68
N LEU A 162 15.35 7.51 1.49
CA LEU A 162 14.53 6.31 1.30
C LEU A 162 15.01 5.10 2.13
N VAL A 163 16.27 4.68 1.96
CA VAL A 163 16.78 3.45 2.60
C VAL A 163 16.78 3.54 4.13
N PRO A 164 17.29 4.61 4.78
CA PRO A 164 17.20 4.76 6.23
C PRO A 164 15.76 4.82 6.74
N THR A 165 14.84 5.42 5.98
CA THR A 165 13.43 5.48 6.38
C THR A 165 12.79 4.10 6.37
N VAL A 166 13.02 3.29 5.33
CA VAL A 166 12.49 1.91 5.25
C VAL A 166 13.01 1.03 6.39
N VAL A 167 14.31 1.12 6.71
CA VAL A 167 14.86 0.37 7.85
C VAL A 167 14.33 0.92 9.17
N GLY A 168 14.22 2.25 9.29
CA GLY A 168 13.70 2.93 10.46
C GLY A 168 12.25 2.56 10.78
N THR A 169 11.38 2.47 9.78
CA THR A 169 9.98 2.04 9.98
C THR A 169 9.89 0.58 10.43
N LEU A 170 10.77 -0.29 9.92
CA LEU A 170 10.82 -1.69 10.34
C LEU A 170 11.28 -1.85 11.80
N VAL A 171 12.28 -1.07 12.21
CA VAL A 171 12.75 -1.01 13.60
C VAL A 171 11.68 -0.41 14.52
N ALA A 172 11.04 0.68 14.09
CA ALA A 172 9.95 1.31 14.83
C ALA A 172 8.77 0.35 15.02
N LEU A 173 8.34 -0.33 13.96
CA LEU A 173 7.29 -1.35 14.02
C LEU A 173 7.66 -2.47 15.00
N SER A 174 8.88 -3.00 14.90
CA SER A 174 9.37 -4.04 15.82
C SER A 174 9.37 -3.57 17.27
N ALA A 175 9.79 -2.33 17.52
CA ALA A 175 9.79 -1.73 18.85
C ALA A 175 8.36 -1.52 19.38
N VAL A 176 7.43 -1.03 18.56
CA VAL A 176 6.02 -0.86 18.93
C VAL A 176 5.39 -2.21 19.28
N LEU A 177 5.59 -3.24 18.44
CA LEU A 177 5.08 -4.59 18.71
C LEU A 177 5.65 -5.15 20.03
N PHE A 178 6.94 -4.95 20.29
CA PHE A 178 7.56 -5.36 21.54
C PHE A 178 7.02 -4.60 22.76
N VAL A 179 6.87 -3.28 22.67
CA VAL A 179 6.30 -2.47 23.76
C VAL A 179 4.83 -2.83 24.00
N MET A 180 4.10 -3.18 22.94
CA MET A 180 2.69 -3.55 23.01
C MET A 180 2.46 -4.76 23.92
N THR A 181 3.36 -5.75 23.97
CA THR A 181 3.20 -6.92 24.85
C THR A 181 3.12 -6.54 26.33
N ALA A 182 3.80 -5.48 26.75
CA ALA A 182 3.68 -4.93 28.09
C ALA A 182 2.50 -3.95 28.21
N ALA A 183 2.31 -3.09 27.22
CA ALA A 183 1.33 -2.01 27.22
C ALA A 183 -0.14 -2.49 27.33
N ILE A 184 -0.47 -3.67 26.79
CA ILE A 184 -1.82 -4.25 26.78
C ILE A 184 -2.37 -4.60 28.18
N HIS A 185 -1.58 -4.50 29.24
CA HIS A 185 -2.04 -4.74 30.60
C HIS A 185 -2.61 -3.48 31.26
N GLN A 186 -2.42 -2.31 30.65
CA GLN A 186 -2.88 -1.02 31.18
C GLN A 186 -3.70 -0.28 30.11
N PRO A 187 -4.95 0.14 30.40
CA PRO A 187 -5.84 0.73 29.39
C PRO A 187 -5.26 1.93 28.64
N ILE A 188 -4.62 2.86 29.36
CA ILE A 188 -4.04 4.07 28.76
C ILE A 188 -2.86 3.71 27.85
N THR A 189 -1.96 2.87 28.34
CA THR A 189 -0.76 2.45 27.58
C THR A 189 -1.16 1.64 26.34
N ALA A 190 -2.22 0.84 26.43
CA ALA A 190 -2.78 0.12 25.29
C ALA A 190 -3.30 1.07 24.19
N ILE A 191 -4.03 2.13 24.55
CA ILE A 191 -4.51 3.13 23.58
C ILE A 191 -3.34 3.84 22.89
N ILE A 192 -2.31 4.21 23.66
CA ILE A 192 -1.09 4.83 23.11
C ILE A 192 -0.39 3.86 22.16
N ALA A 193 -0.21 2.60 22.56
CA ALA A 193 0.43 1.58 21.72
C ALA A 193 -0.34 1.34 20.42
N VAL A 194 -1.69 1.33 20.48
CA VAL A 194 -2.55 1.22 19.29
C VAL A 194 -2.40 2.44 18.39
N GLY A 195 -2.32 3.65 18.96
CA GLY A 195 -2.06 4.87 18.20
C GLY A 195 -0.68 4.91 17.55
N LEU A 196 0.34 4.32 18.19
CA LEU A 196 1.69 4.19 17.64
C LEU A 196 1.83 3.06 16.60
N LEU A 197 0.94 2.07 16.66
CA LEU A 197 0.89 0.97 15.70
C LEU A 197 0.33 1.42 14.34
N GLY A 198 -0.58 2.39 14.36
CA GLY A 198 -1.06 3.06 13.15
C GLY A 198 -0.01 4.01 12.63
#